data_AF-A0A5E4CM27-F1
#
_entry.id   AF-A0A5E4CM27-F1
#
_cell.length_a   1.000
_cell.length_b   1.000
_cell.length_c   1.000
_cell.angle_alpha   90.00
_cell.angle_beta   90.00
_cell.angle_gamma   90.00
#
_symmetry.space_group_name_H-M   'P 1'
#
loop_
_entity.id
_entity.type
_entity.pdbx_description
1 polymer ?
#
loop_
_entity_poly.entity_id
_entity_poly.type
_entity_poly.pdbx_seq_one_letter_code
_entity_poly.pdbx_strand_id
1 'polypeptide(L)'
;YLQNLPYFGAVVGRVANQIGKGTFKLDGKEYHLAINYGPNSLHGGLKGFDKVLWTPQVLSNGVQFSRISLDGEEGYPGELKVCVTYTLDGGELVVNYRAQASQTTPVSLTNHAYFNLAGQ
;
A
#
# COMPACT_ATOMS: atom_id res chain seq x y z
N TYR A 1 9.44 2.76 -11.91
CA TYR A 1 7.98 3.00 -11.88
C TYR A 1 7.38 3.15 -13.29
N LEU A 2 8.13 3.63 -14.30
CA LEU A 2 7.65 3.86 -15.68
C LEU A 2 7.49 2.59 -16.54
N GLN A 3 7.90 1.43 -16.02
CA GLN A 3 7.60 0.12 -16.60
C GLN A 3 6.84 -0.70 -15.57
N ASN A 4 5.90 -1.52 -16.02
CA ASN A 4 4.98 -2.31 -15.18
C ASN A 4 5.73 -3.45 -14.47
N LEU A 5 6.58 -3.08 -13.52
CA LEU A 5 7.43 -3.96 -12.74
C LEU A 5 6.60 -4.65 -11.63
N PRO A 6 6.92 -5.89 -11.23
CA PRO A 6 6.18 -6.67 -10.23
C PRO A 6 6.43 -6.16 -8.80
N TYR A 7 6.13 -4.89 -8.54
CA TYR A 7 6.10 -4.29 -7.20
C TYR A 7 7.44 -4.31 -6.43
N PHE A 8 8.59 -4.47 -7.10
CA PHE A 8 9.91 -4.65 -6.46
C PHE A 8 10.17 -3.69 -5.28
N GLY A 9 10.25 -4.25 -4.07
CA GLY A 9 10.63 -3.53 -2.84
C GLY A 9 9.64 -2.47 -2.37
N ALA A 10 8.50 -2.33 -3.04
CA ALA A 10 7.58 -1.21 -2.83
C ALA A 10 6.69 -1.41 -1.60
N VAL A 11 6.13 -0.31 -1.08
CA VAL A 11 4.96 -0.34 -0.20
C VAL A 11 3.72 -0.64 -1.04
N VAL A 12 2.95 -1.64 -0.63
CA VAL A 12 1.73 -2.07 -1.31
C VAL A 12 0.52 -1.68 -0.47
N GLY A 13 -0.52 -1.14 -1.12
CA GLY A 13 -1.77 -0.69 -0.51
C GLY A 13 -2.66 0.03 -1.53
N ARG A 14 -3.92 0.37 -1.23
CA ARG A 14 -4.57 0.37 0.11
C ARG A 14 -4.85 -1.02 0.70
N VAL A 15 -5.10 -2.01 -0.15
CA VAL A 15 -5.24 -3.43 0.22
C VAL A 15 -4.25 -4.27 -0.59
N ALA A 16 -3.36 -4.96 0.11
CA ALA A 16 -2.43 -5.91 -0.48
C ALA A 16 -3.13 -7.20 -0.93
N ASN A 17 -2.57 -7.84 -1.96
CA ASN A 17 -3.09 -9.03 -2.60
C ASN A 17 -4.46 -8.78 -3.28
N GLN A 18 -5.25 -9.83 -3.47
CA GLN A 18 -6.43 -9.83 -4.33
C GLN A 18 -7.73 -9.57 -3.56
N ILE A 19 -8.61 -8.76 -4.13
CA ILE A 19 -10.03 -8.70 -3.81
C ILE A 19 -10.79 -9.36 -4.96
N GLY A 20 -11.51 -10.43 -4.62
CA GLY A 20 -12.27 -11.23 -5.57
C GLY A 20 -13.27 -10.38 -6.35
N LYS A 21 -13.31 -10.53 -7.68
CA LYS A 21 -14.22 -9.77 -8.57
C LYS A 21 -14.04 -8.24 -8.50
N GLY A 22 -12.99 -7.75 -7.84
CA GLY A 22 -12.79 -6.34 -7.53
C GLY A 22 -13.99 -5.68 -6.86
N THR A 23 -14.74 -6.40 -6.04
CA THR A 23 -15.88 -5.86 -5.29
C THR A 23 -15.84 -6.31 -3.85
N PHE A 24 -16.29 -5.44 -2.96
CA PHE A 24 -16.57 -5.77 -1.57
C PHE A 24 -17.75 -4.95 -1.06
N LYS A 25 -18.35 -5.42 0.03
CA LYS A 25 -19.42 -4.70 0.73
C LYS A 25 -18.91 -4.21 2.07
N LEU A 26 -19.28 -2.97 2.41
CA LEU A 26 -18.95 -2.35 3.67
C LEU A 26 -20.14 -1.52 4.12
N ASP A 27 -20.60 -1.74 5.36
CA ASP A 27 -21.75 -1.04 5.95
C ASP A 27 -22.99 -1.04 5.03
N GLY A 28 -23.23 -2.17 4.35
CA GLY A 28 -24.37 -2.36 3.44
C GLY A 28 -24.21 -1.76 2.04
N LYS A 29 -23.14 -1.00 1.77
CA LYS A 29 -22.83 -0.42 0.47
C LYS A 29 -21.83 -1.30 -0.30
N GLU A 30 -22.08 -1.47 -1.60
CA GLU A 30 -21.16 -2.17 -2.50
C GLU A 30 -20.17 -1.18 -3.12
N TYR A 31 -18.90 -1.58 -3.18
CA TYR A 31 -17.80 -0.82 -3.74
C TYR A 31 -17.15 -1.62 -4.87
N HIS A 32 -16.80 -0.92 -5.95
CA HIS A 32 -16.13 -1.50 -7.11
C HIS A 32 -14.73 -0.91 -7.24
N LEU A 33 -13.77 -1.80 -7.42
CA LEU A 33 -12.35 -1.52 -7.59
C LEU A 33 -11.94 -1.82 -9.03
N ALA A 34 -10.78 -1.29 -9.44
CA ALA A 34 -10.24 -1.63 -10.74
C ALA A 34 -9.90 -3.12 -10.83
N ILE A 35 -10.30 -3.74 -11.94
CA ILE A 35 -9.93 -5.12 -12.30
C ILE A 35 -8.59 -5.09 -13.05
N ASN A 36 -7.50 -5.23 -12.31
CA ASN A 36 -6.14 -5.16 -12.82
C ASN A 36 -5.40 -6.51 -12.78
N TYR A 37 -6.06 -7.59 -12.33
CA TYR A 37 -5.49 -8.94 -12.33
C TYR A 37 -6.56 -10.03 -12.52
N GLY A 38 -6.72 -10.52 -13.75
CA GLY A 38 -7.77 -11.50 -14.07
C GLY A 38 -9.16 -10.92 -13.79
N PRO A 39 -10.07 -11.63 -13.10
CA PRO A 39 -11.33 -11.07 -12.66
C PRO A 39 -11.20 -10.27 -11.35
N ASN A 40 -10.01 -10.10 -10.78
CA ASN A 40 -9.81 -9.56 -9.43
C ASN A 40 -9.16 -8.18 -9.45
N SER A 41 -9.26 -7.46 -8.32
CA SER A 41 -8.42 -6.30 -8.03
C SER A 41 -7.20 -6.75 -7.23
N LEU A 42 -6.01 -6.28 -7.57
CA LEU A 42 -4.73 -6.69 -7.01
C LEU A 42 -3.95 -5.47 -6.51
N HIS A 43 -3.37 -5.58 -5.31
CA HIS A 43 -2.37 -4.65 -4.78
C HIS A 43 -2.81 -3.18 -4.78
N GLY A 44 -4.08 -2.94 -4.47
CA GLY A 44 -4.63 -1.60 -4.35
C GLY A 44 -5.04 -0.95 -5.68
N GLY A 45 -4.93 -1.64 -6.81
CA GLY A 45 -5.50 -1.20 -8.09
C GLY A 45 -4.47 -0.73 -9.14
N LEU A 46 -4.92 0.09 -10.08
CA LEU A 46 -4.12 0.54 -11.23
C LEU A 46 -2.96 1.42 -10.77
N LYS A 47 -3.23 2.38 -9.87
CA LYS A 47 -2.24 3.27 -9.26
C LYS A 47 -2.23 3.11 -7.74
N GLY A 48 -1.91 1.88 -7.31
CA GLY A 48 -1.67 1.55 -5.90
C GLY A 48 -0.51 2.32 -5.27
N PHE A 49 -0.30 2.08 -3.97
CA PHE A 49 0.67 2.82 -3.15
C PHE A 49 2.14 2.66 -3.60
N ASP A 50 2.42 1.69 -4.46
CA ASP A 50 3.72 1.45 -5.08
C ASP A 50 4.05 2.44 -6.21
N LYS A 51 3.04 3.15 -6.75
CA LYS A 51 3.15 4.00 -7.95
C LYS A 51 2.90 5.49 -7.66
N VAL A 52 2.99 5.88 -6.40
CA VAL A 52 2.75 7.25 -5.93
C VAL A 52 3.98 7.78 -5.21
N LEU A 53 4.15 9.10 -5.25
CA LEU A 53 5.20 9.75 -4.49
C LEU A 53 4.76 9.91 -3.03
N TRP A 54 5.66 9.55 -2.12
CA TRP A 54 5.49 9.70 -0.68
C TRP A 54 6.29 10.90 -0.18
N THR A 55 5.83 11.52 0.91
CA THR A 55 6.55 12.62 1.56
C THR A 55 7.50 12.07 2.60
N PRO A 56 8.83 12.23 2.46
CA PRO A 56 9.81 11.72 3.41
C PRO A 56 10.04 12.69 4.58
N GLN A 57 10.36 12.12 5.74
CA GLN A 57 10.90 12.79 6.91
C GLN A 57 12.05 11.96 7.49
N VAL A 58 13.22 12.57 7.63
CA VAL A 58 14.40 11.92 8.22
C VAL A 58 14.22 11.78 9.74
N LEU A 59 14.61 10.62 10.27
CA LEU A 59 14.68 10.31 11.69
C LEU A 59 16.16 10.06 12.08
N SER A 60 16.45 10.00 13.38
CA SER A 60 17.83 9.76 13.86
C SER A 60 18.43 8.42 13.39
N ASN A 61 17.60 7.39 13.26
CA ASN A 61 18.00 6.03 12.87
C ASN A 61 17.14 5.46 11.72
N GLY A 62 16.57 6.32 10.88
CA GLY A 62 15.65 5.87 9.86
C GLY A 62 14.96 6.98 9.06
N VAL A 63 13.85 6.62 8.44
CA VAL A 63 13.03 7.52 7.63
C VAL A 63 11.56 7.16 7.80
N GLN A 64 10.71 8.17 7.95
CA GLN A 64 9.27 8.03 7.85
C GLN A 64 8.78 8.59 6.52
N PHE A 65 7.96 7.82 5.83
CA PHE A 65 7.21 8.25 4.66
C PHE A 65 5.76 8.48 5.05
N SER A 66 5.17 9.58 4.60
CA SER A 66 3.75 9.88 4.82
C SER A 66 3.02 10.17 3.52
N ARG A 67 1.73 9.86 3.50
CA ARG A 67 0.84 10.09 2.37
C ARG A 67 -0.61 10.19 2.82
N ILE A 68 -1.38 10.98 2.07
CA ILE A 68 -2.85 10.97 2.13
C ILE A 68 -3.36 10.28 0.87
N SER A 69 -4.14 9.22 1.04
CA SER A 69 -4.93 8.56 0.01
C SER A 69 -6.34 9.10 0.11
N LEU A 70 -6.82 9.83 -0.89
CA LEU A 70 -8.11 10.55 -0.80
C LEU A 70 -9.29 9.57 -0.79
N ASP A 71 -10.46 10.06 -0.37
CA ASP A 71 -11.72 9.31 -0.53
C ASP A 71 -11.96 8.98 -2.01
N GLY A 72 -12.37 7.74 -2.28
CA GLY A 72 -12.59 7.21 -3.61
C GLY A 72 -11.31 6.84 -4.38
N GLU A 73 -10.12 7.03 -3.81
CA GLU A 73 -8.88 6.65 -4.49
C GLU A 73 -8.87 5.15 -4.78
N GLU A 74 -8.69 4.78 -6.06
CA GLU A 74 -8.78 3.40 -6.57
C GLU A 74 -10.11 2.68 -6.23
N GLY A 75 -11.15 3.43 -5.86
CA GLY A 75 -12.49 2.92 -5.51
C GLY A 75 -12.71 2.65 -4.02
N TYR A 76 -11.72 2.92 -3.16
CA TYR A 76 -11.86 2.71 -1.71
C TYR A 76 -12.51 3.91 -1.00
N PRO A 77 -13.44 3.70 -0.05
CA PRO A 77 -14.04 4.78 0.71
C PRO A 77 -13.08 5.40 1.74
N GLY A 78 -13.31 6.66 2.06
CA GLY A 78 -12.62 7.37 3.12
C GLY A 78 -11.22 7.84 2.72
N GLU A 79 -10.87 9.02 3.24
CA GLU A 79 -9.49 9.46 3.24
C GLU A 79 -8.69 8.56 4.19
N LEU A 80 -7.54 8.07 3.74
CA LEU A 80 -6.60 7.31 4.54
C LEU A 80 -5.27 8.05 4.64
N LYS A 81 -4.94 8.52 5.84
CA LYS A 81 -3.62 9.04 6.18
C LYS A 81 -2.73 7.86 6.56
N VAL A 82 -1.59 7.73 5.91
CA VAL A 82 -0.67 6.60 6.10
C VAL A 82 0.72 7.10 6.41
N CYS A 83 1.35 6.49 7.41
CA CYS A 83 2.78 6.61 7.68
C CYS A 83 3.44 5.24 7.61
N VAL A 84 4.55 5.15 6.88
CA VAL A 84 5.43 3.98 6.83
C VAL A 84 6.79 4.38 7.36
N THR A 85 7.22 3.79 8.47
CA THR A 85 8.49 4.13 9.11
C THR A 85 9.47 2.98 8.96
N TYR A 86 10.63 3.26 8.39
CA TYR A 86 11.75 2.35 8.30
C TYR A 86 12.80 2.78 9.32
N THR A 87 13.19 1.88 10.22
CA THR A 87 14.30 2.10 11.17
C THR A 87 15.29 0.96 11.07
N LEU A 88 16.56 1.27 11.28
CA LEU A 88 17.65 0.31 11.28
C LEU A 88 18.40 0.39 12.60
N ASP A 89 18.57 -0.75 13.26
CA ASP A 89 19.42 -0.89 14.44
C ASP A 89 20.26 -2.16 14.33
N GLY A 90 21.58 -2.00 14.27
CA GLY A 90 22.50 -3.09 13.94
C GLY A 90 22.12 -3.80 12.63
N GLY A 91 21.72 -5.08 12.73
CA GLY A 91 21.27 -5.91 11.62
C GLY A 91 19.74 -6.03 11.47
N GLU A 92 18.96 -5.30 12.28
CA GLU A 92 17.50 -5.39 12.29
C GLU A 92 16.87 -4.22 11.51
N LEU A 93 16.20 -4.55 10.41
CA LEU A 93 15.35 -3.61 9.67
C LEU A 93 13.90 -3.75 10.15
N VAL A 94 13.36 -2.70 10.76
CA VAL A 94 11.95 -2.66 11.18
C VAL A 94 11.15 -1.76 10.24
N VAL A 95 10.01 -2.26 9.76
CA VAL A 95 9.05 -1.50 8.97
C VAL A 95 7.72 -1.41 9.73
N ASN A 96 7.37 -0.20 10.17
CA ASN A 96 6.12 0.06 10.88
C ASN A 96 5.10 0.78 9.98
N TYR A 97 3.88 0.27 9.95
CA TYR A 97 2.76 0.86 9.22
C TYR A 97 1.76 1.45 10.22
N ARG A 98 1.38 2.70 10.01
CA ARG A 98 0.27 3.35 10.72
C ARG A 98 -0.67 3.94 9.72
N ALA A 99 -1.97 3.79 9.97
CA ALA A 99 -2.99 4.39 9.13
C ALA A 99 -4.15 4.91 9.98
N GLN A 100 -4.76 6.00 9.53
CA GLN A 100 -5.97 6.57 10.10
C GLN A 100 -6.93 6.89 8.98
N ALA A 101 -8.15 6.36 9.07
CA ALA A 101 -9.19 6.55 8.08
C ALA A 101 -10.23 7.56 8.56
N SER A 102 -10.77 8.37 7.66
CA SER A 102 -11.90 9.27 7.94
C SER A 102 -13.26 8.55 7.90
N GLN A 103 -13.32 7.36 7.28
CA GLN A 103 -14.48 6.48 7.19
C GLN A 103 -14.02 5.02 7.32
N THR A 104 -14.95 4.11 7.61
CA THR A 104 -14.66 2.67 7.56
C THR A 104 -14.12 2.31 6.18
N THR A 105 -12.96 1.65 6.13
CA THR A 105 -12.33 1.17 4.88
C THR A 105 -11.47 -0.06 5.17
N PRO A 106 -11.36 -1.03 4.26
CA PRO A 106 -10.35 -2.06 4.37
C PRO A 106 -8.96 -1.45 4.20
N VAL A 107 -8.01 -1.95 4.99
CA VAL A 107 -6.59 -1.58 4.93
C VAL A 107 -5.75 -2.84 5.13
N SER A 108 -4.83 -3.10 4.21
CA SER A 108 -3.83 -4.16 4.34
C SER A 108 -2.57 -3.70 3.64
N LEU A 109 -1.53 -3.36 4.42
CA LEU A 109 -0.29 -2.79 3.93
C LEU A 109 0.85 -3.78 4.09
N THR A 110 1.75 -3.82 3.13
CA THR A 110 2.96 -4.67 3.19
C THR A 110 4.11 -4.05 2.40
N ASN A 111 5.30 -4.62 2.53
CA ASN A 111 6.45 -4.35 1.66
C ASN A 111 6.67 -5.54 0.74
N HIS A 112 6.95 -5.28 -0.53
CA HIS A 112 7.08 -6.30 -1.55
C HIS A 112 8.55 -6.53 -1.95
N ALA A 113 9.45 -6.54 -0.96
CA ALA A 113 10.85 -6.89 -1.16
C ALA A 113 11.01 -8.35 -1.57
N TYR A 114 11.84 -8.55 -2.57
CA TYR A 114 12.34 -9.86 -2.98
C TYR A 114 13.75 -9.99 -2.47
N PHE A 115 14.05 -11.08 -1.77
CA PHE A 115 15.36 -11.31 -1.17
C PHE A 115 16.08 -12.45 -1.90
N ASN A 116 17.32 -12.18 -2.32
CA ASN A 116 18.28 -13.20 -2.68
C ASN A 116 19.51 -13.04 -1.78
N LEU A 117 19.63 -13.88 -0.75
CA LEU A 117 20.73 -13.78 0.23
C LEU A 117 22.09 -14.18 -0.35
N ALA A 118 22.12 -14.84 -1.51
CA ALA A 118 23.35 -15.16 -2.22
C ALA A 118 23.89 -13.99 -3.07
N GLY A 119 23.08 -12.94 -3.29
CA GLY A 119 23.49 -11.74 -4.05
C GLY A 119 23.76 -12.01 -5.54
N GLN A 120 23.08 -13.00 -6.12
CA GLN A 120 23.17 -13.37 -7.54
C GLN A 120 22.10 -12.67 -8.38
#